data_AF-A0A1G3QLY4-F1
#
_entry.id   AF-A0A1G3QLY4-F1
#
_cell.length_a   1.000
_cell.length_b   1.000
_cell.length_c   1.000
_cell.angle_alpha   90.00
_cell.angle_beta   90.00
_cell.angle_gamma   90.00
#
_symmetry.space_group_name_H-M   'P 1'
#
loop_
_entity.id
_entity.type
_entity.pdbx_description
1 polymer ?
#
loop_
_entity_poly.entity_id
_entity_poly.type
_entity_poly.pdbx_seq_one_letter_code
_entity_poly.pdbx_strand_id
1 'polypeptide(L)'
;MGLIYASITISNPVKQGLEPIEARSLVDTGALHLCIPEHIAIQLQLSELEKREVMIADGKRVVCPYVGPVKLQFDNRSCFTGALVLGDTVLLGAIPIEDMDLVVHPATLKLTANPLSPNIPSSTVMGIDDIKFDTTAFSVSEGFDIAGEIEYWQSRSPEERLNAVEFMRQINYGTSYPRSIQRFFEIA
;
A
#
# COMPACT_ATOMS: atom_id res chain seq x y z
N MET A 1 -30.28 14.69 3.18
CA MET A 1 -29.38 13.81 2.39
C MET A 1 -29.90 12.39 2.51
N GLY A 2 -29.96 11.64 1.41
CA GLY A 2 -30.42 10.24 1.45
C GLY A 2 -29.28 9.30 1.86
N LEU A 3 -29.58 8.35 2.75
CA LEU A 3 -28.64 7.29 3.11
C LEU A 3 -28.64 6.22 2.03
N ILE A 4 -27.45 5.75 1.65
CA ILE A 4 -27.27 4.71 0.64
C ILE A 4 -26.96 3.42 1.37
N TYR A 5 -27.70 2.37 1.03
CA TYR A 5 -27.48 1.04 1.58
C TYR A 5 -27.16 0.05 0.47
N ALA A 6 -26.30 -0.91 0.77
CA ALA A 6 -25.97 -2.02 -0.11
C ALA A 6 -26.07 -3.34 0.66
N SER A 7 -26.54 -4.40 0.00
CA SER A 7 -26.40 -5.76 0.54
C SER A 7 -25.04 -6.28 0.14
N ILE A 8 -24.23 -6.67 1.13
CA ILE A 8 -22.90 -7.23 0.92
C ILE A 8 -22.79 -8.58 1.62
N THR A 9 -22.01 -9.48 1.04
CA THR A 9 -21.64 -10.75 1.67
C THR A 9 -20.32 -10.56 2.42
N ILE A 10 -20.26 -10.97 3.68
CA ILE A 10 -19.07 -10.90 4.54
C ILE A 10 -18.67 -12.33 4.92
N SER A 11 -17.41 -12.71 4.72
CA SER A 11 -16.92 -14.06 5.02
C SER A 11 -15.51 -14.06 5.59
N ASN A 12 -15.16 -15.15 6.27
CA ASN A 12 -13.80 -15.41 6.72
C ASN A 12 -13.08 -16.29 5.68
N PRO A 13 -12.09 -15.77 4.95
CA PRO A 13 -11.43 -16.53 3.88
C PRO A 13 -10.48 -17.61 4.40
N VAL A 14 -10.06 -17.54 5.66
CA VAL A 14 -9.19 -18.53 6.29
C VAL A 14 -10.00 -19.74 6.78
N LYS A 15 -11.24 -19.52 7.24
CA LYS A 15 -12.12 -20.56 7.78
C LYS A 15 -13.27 -20.87 6.83
N GLN A 16 -13.00 -21.66 5.80
CA GLN A 16 -13.97 -22.02 4.75
C GLN A 16 -15.19 -22.83 5.22
N GLY A 17 -15.16 -23.39 6.43
CA GLY A 17 -16.31 -24.10 7.03
C GLY A 17 -17.34 -23.19 7.70
N LEU A 18 -17.13 -21.86 7.69
CA LEU A 18 -18.09 -20.88 8.19
C LEU A 18 -18.94 -20.35 7.04
N GLU A 19 -20.25 -20.30 7.27
CA GLU A 19 -21.18 -19.70 6.31
C GLU A 19 -20.94 -18.19 6.19
N PRO A 20 -20.95 -17.64 4.97
CA PRO A 20 -20.95 -16.19 4.77
C PRO A 20 -22.18 -15.52 5.38
N ILE A 21 -22.03 -14.26 5.78
CA ILE A 21 -23.12 -13.43 6.32
C ILE A 21 -23.53 -12.42 5.26
N GLU A 22 -24.80 -12.46 4.87
CA GLU A 22 -25.44 -11.38 4.11
C GLU A 22 -25.82 -10.24 5.05
N ALA A 23 -25.24 -9.06 4.86
CA ALA A 23 -25.48 -7.90 5.70
C ALA A 23 -25.90 -6.69 4.87
N ARG A 24 -26.90 -5.96 5.36
CA ARG A 24 -27.21 -4.63 4.85
C ARG A 24 -26.20 -3.63 5.43
N SER A 25 -25.39 -3.03 4.57
CA SER A 25 -24.38 -2.04 4.94
C SER A 25 -24.82 -0.61 4.60
N LEU A 26 -24.45 0.34 5.46
CA LEU A 26 -24.49 1.77 5.16
C LEU A 26 -23.24 2.12 4.34
N VAL A 27 -23.41 2.73 3.18
CA VAL A 27 -22.31 3.19 2.34
C VAL A 27 -21.90 4.58 2.79
N ASP A 28 -20.65 4.72 3.24
CA ASP A 28 -20.13 5.98 3.76
C ASP A 28 -18.72 6.25 3.23
N THR A 29 -18.63 7.12 2.22
CA THR A 29 -17.35 7.57 1.64
C THR A 29 -16.54 8.45 2.59
N GLY A 30 -17.13 8.95 3.68
CA GLY A 30 -16.44 9.72 4.71
C GLY A 30 -15.72 8.83 5.73
N ALA A 31 -16.04 7.54 5.79
CA ALA A 31 -15.34 6.56 6.60
C ALA A 31 -14.28 5.83 5.75
N LEU A 32 -13.13 5.53 6.35
CA LEU A 32 -12.03 4.87 5.63
C LEU A 32 -12.18 3.34 5.59
N HIS A 33 -12.46 2.72 6.74
CA HIS A 33 -12.46 1.26 6.90
C HIS A 33 -13.87 0.68 6.83
N LEU A 34 -13.95 -0.64 6.61
CA LEU A 34 -15.14 -1.42 6.95
C LEU A 34 -15.33 -1.37 8.48
N CYS A 35 -16.54 -1.06 8.94
CA CYS A 35 -16.92 -1.27 10.34
C CYS A 35 -17.98 -2.38 10.40
N ILE A 36 -17.82 -3.29 11.34
CA ILE A 36 -18.77 -4.37 11.59
C ILE A 36 -19.19 -4.39 13.06
N PRO A 37 -20.44 -4.79 13.35
CA PRO A 37 -20.87 -5.09 14.71
C PRO A 37 -20.11 -6.27 15.32
N GLU A 38 -20.01 -6.29 16.65
CA GLU A 38 -19.33 -7.34 17.40
C GLU A 38 -19.86 -8.75 17.09
N HIS A 39 -21.18 -8.90 16.92
CA HIS A 39 -21.77 -10.20 16.63
C HIS A 39 -21.31 -10.79 15.29
N ILE A 40 -21.05 -9.96 14.26
CA ILE A 40 -20.53 -10.42 12.97
C ILE A 40 -19.10 -10.93 13.14
N ALA A 41 -18.27 -10.21 13.90
CA ALA A 41 -16.90 -10.62 14.18
C ALA A 41 -16.85 -11.97 14.92
N ILE A 42 -17.75 -12.17 15.89
CA ILE A 42 -17.88 -13.42 16.64
C ILE A 42 -18.33 -14.57 15.72
N GLN A 43 -19.37 -14.37 14.92
CA GLN A 43 -19.92 -15.40 14.02
C GLN A 43 -18.90 -15.85 12.96
N LEU A 44 -18.17 -14.90 12.37
CA LEU A 44 -17.11 -15.18 11.42
C LEU A 44 -15.79 -15.60 12.08
N GLN A 45 -15.76 -15.66 13.42
CA GLN A 45 -14.59 -16.01 14.23
C GLN A 45 -13.32 -15.27 13.80
N LEU A 46 -13.45 -13.95 13.61
CA LEU A 46 -12.34 -13.08 13.19
C LEU A 46 -11.41 -12.81 14.38
N SER A 47 -10.11 -12.83 14.11
CA SER A 47 -9.10 -12.55 15.13
C SER A 47 -8.78 -11.05 15.18
N GLU A 48 -8.60 -10.52 16.39
CA GLU A 48 -8.02 -9.18 16.59
C GLU A 48 -6.56 -9.19 16.15
N LEU A 49 -6.23 -8.31 15.21
CA LEU A 49 -4.88 -8.14 14.68
C LEU A 49 -4.13 -7.06 15.48
N GLU A 50 -4.82 -5.95 15.75
CA GLU A 50 -4.32 -4.82 16.51
C GLU A 50 -5.49 -3.98 17.03
N LYS A 51 -5.17 -2.96 17.86
CA LYS A 51 -6.13 -1.92 18.23
C LYS A 51 -5.85 -0.66 17.43
N ARG A 52 -6.91 0.04 17.01
CA ARG A 52 -6.80 1.33 16.33
C ARG A 52 -7.54 2.41 17.09
N GLU A 53 -6.89 3.57 17.25
CA GLU A 53 -7.57 4.80 17.65
C GLU A 53 -8.29 5.38 16.42
N VAL A 54 -9.59 5.61 16.55
CA VAL A 54 -10.44 6.14 15.48
C VAL A 54 -11.24 7.33 15.99
N MET A 55 -11.53 8.27 15.10
CA MET A 55 -12.43 9.39 15.38
C MET A 55 -13.81 9.09 14.80
N ILE A 56 -14.83 9.08 15.65
CA ILE A 56 -16.21 8.84 15.22
C ILE A 56 -16.90 10.17 14.84
N ALA A 57 -18.08 10.08 14.22
CA ALA A 57 -18.78 11.25 13.67
C ALA A 57 -19.10 12.37 14.69
N ASP A 58 -19.19 12.04 15.98
CA ASP A 58 -19.39 13.04 17.06
C ASP A 58 -18.08 13.73 17.51
N GLY A 59 -16.96 13.42 16.86
CA GLY A 59 -15.63 13.96 17.14
C GLY A 59 -14.86 13.23 18.26
N LYS A 60 -15.46 12.25 18.94
CA LYS A 60 -14.76 11.49 19.98
C LYS A 60 -13.73 10.54 19.38
N ARG A 61 -12.66 10.33 20.13
CA ARG A 61 -11.66 9.30 19.85
C ARG A 61 -11.98 8.04 20.66
N VAL A 62 -11.99 6.91 19.98
CA VAL A 62 -12.27 5.60 20.56
C VAL A 62 -11.18 4.64 20.10
N VAL A 63 -10.70 3.78 20.99
CA VAL A 63 -9.83 2.67 20.64
C VAL A 63 -10.71 1.44 20.43
N CYS A 64 -10.70 0.87 19.22
CA CYS A 64 -11.47 -0.33 18.90
C CYS A 64 -10.59 -1.44 18.28
N PRO A 65 -11.00 -2.71 18.40
CA PRO A 65 -10.32 -3.83 17.76
C PRO A 65 -10.37 -3.70 16.24
N TYR A 66 -9.22 -3.94 15.60
CA TYR A 66 -9.12 -4.14 14.16
C TYR A 66 -8.94 -5.64 13.88
N VAL A 67 -9.91 -6.24 13.20
CA VAL A 67 -10.00 -7.69 12.98
C VAL A 67 -9.83 -8.05 11.51
N GLY A 68 -9.39 -9.27 11.23
CA GLY A 68 -9.29 -9.77 9.87
C GLY A 68 -8.60 -11.13 9.75
N PRO A 69 -8.36 -11.61 8.51
CA PRO A 69 -8.82 -11.02 7.25
C PRO A 69 -10.33 -11.21 7.02
N VAL A 70 -10.96 -10.31 6.26
CA VAL A 70 -12.37 -10.36 5.85
C VAL A 70 -12.44 -10.35 4.34
N LYS A 71 -13.21 -11.26 3.74
CA LYS A 71 -13.57 -11.20 2.32
C LYS A 71 -14.96 -10.60 2.18
N LEU A 72 -15.05 -9.53 1.41
CA LEU A 72 -16.32 -8.91 1.03
C LEU A 72 -16.70 -9.29 -0.40
N GLN A 73 -17.99 -9.35 -0.65
CA GLN A 73 -18.55 -9.48 -1.99
C GLN A 73 -19.74 -8.54 -2.18
N PHE A 74 -19.77 -7.87 -3.32
CA PHE A 74 -20.88 -7.06 -3.79
C PHE A 74 -21.03 -7.27 -5.29
N ASP A 75 -22.20 -7.75 -5.72
CA ASP A 75 -22.47 -8.08 -7.13
C ASP A 75 -21.40 -9.02 -7.71
N ASN A 76 -20.73 -8.64 -8.80
CA ASN A 76 -19.63 -9.36 -9.43
C ASN A 76 -18.23 -8.96 -8.91
N ARG A 77 -18.16 -8.22 -7.79
CA ARG A 77 -16.91 -7.69 -7.22
C ARG A 77 -16.62 -8.31 -5.85
N SER A 78 -15.35 -8.48 -5.53
CA SER A 78 -14.91 -8.94 -4.21
C SER A 78 -13.57 -8.34 -3.83
N CYS A 79 -13.37 -8.09 -2.53
CA CYS A 79 -12.11 -7.61 -1.97
C CYS A 79 -11.74 -8.33 -0.68
N PHE A 80 -10.48 -8.17 -0.26
CA PHE A 80 -10.01 -8.60 1.05
C PHE A 80 -9.59 -7.37 1.86
N THR A 81 -10.07 -7.27 3.09
CA THR A 81 -9.78 -6.13 3.96
C THR A 81 -9.78 -6.55 5.44
N GLY A 82 -9.46 -5.63 6.33
CA GLY A 82 -9.77 -5.77 7.76
C GLY A 82 -10.98 -4.92 8.13
N ALA A 83 -11.50 -5.13 9.33
CA ALA A 83 -12.68 -4.45 9.83
C ALA A 83 -12.43 -3.85 11.21
N LEU A 84 -12.98 -2.68 11.48
CA LEU A 84 -13.10 -2.16 12.84
C LEU A 84 -14.35 -2.74 13.50
N VAL A 85 -14.21 -3.26 14.72
CA VAL A 85 -15.36 -3.75 15.49
C VAL A 85 -15.95 -2.56 16.26
N LEU A 86 -17.00 -1.96 15.70
CA LEU A 86 -17.63 -0.76 16.24
C LEU A 86 -19.05 -0.59 15.71
N GLY A 87 -19.96 -0.12 16.56
CA GLY A 87 -21.34 0.21 16.18
C GLY A 87 -22.26 -1.02 16.08
N ASP A 88 -23.47 -0.77 15.60
CA ASP A 88 -24.56 -1.77 15.47
C ASP A 88 -24.91 -2.09 14.02
N THR A 89 -24.41 -1.27 13.08
CA THR A 89 -24.70 -1.35 11.65
C THR A 89 -23.39 -1.58 10.90
N VAL A 90 -23.40 -2.47 9.90
CA VAL A 90 -22.26 -2.61 9.00
C VAL A 90 -22.09 -1.31 8.21
N LEU A 91 -20.88 -0.76 8.22
CA LEU A 91 -20.55 0.44 7.46
C LEU A 91 -19.47 0.09 6.43
N LEU A 92 -19.75 0.39 5.17
CA LEU A 92 -18.84 0.19 4.05
C LEU A 92 -18.08 1.50 3.78
N GLY A 93 -16.81 1.54 4.16
CA GLY A 93 -15.92 2.69 3.98
C GLY A 93 -15.24 2.76 2.61
N ALA A 94 -14.40 3.77 2.42
CA ALA A 94 -13.69 4.06 1.17
C ALA A 94 -12.78 2.92 0.69
N ILE A 95 -12.01 2.26 1.58
CA ILE A 95 -11.10 1.17 1.19
C ILE A 95 -11.83 0.07 0.41
N PRO A 96 -12.86 -0.59 0.96
CA PRO A 96 -13.55 -1.64 0.22
C PRO A 96 -14.37 -1.11 -0.98
N ILE A 97 -14.81 0.16 -0.98
CA ILE A 97 -15.47 0.78 -2.15
C ILE A 97 -14.49 0.93 -3.31
N GLU A 98 -13.29 1.44 -3.04
CA GLU A 98 -12.24 1.66 -4.04
C GLU A 98 -11.63 0.35 -4.53
N ASP A 99 -11.34 -0.60 -3.62
CA ASP A 99 -10.74 -1.88 -3.99
C ASP A 99 -11.67 -2.74 -4.88
N MET A 100 -12.98 -2.65 -4.64
CA MET A 100 -13.99 -3.31 -5.49
C MET A 100 -14.35 -2.51 -6.76
N ASP A 101 -13.80 -1.29 -6.93
CA ASP A 101 -14.09 -0.39 -8.04
C ASP A 101 -15.61 -0.13 -8.19
N LEU A 102 -16.21 0.33 -7.08
CA LEU A 102 -17.63 0.66 -6.97
C LEU A 102 -17.88 2.15 -7.09
N VAL A 103 -19.07 2.49 -7.60
CA VAL A 103 -19.54 3.86 -7.78
C VAL A 103 -20.78 4.10 -6.94
N VAL A 104 -20.74 5.18 -6.16
CA VAL A 104 -21.88 5.68 -5.40
C VAL A 104 -22.67 6.64 -6.27
N HIS A 105 -23.97 6.42 -6.41
CA HIS A 105 -24.89 7.28 -7.16
C HIS A 105 -25.84 8.02 -6.20
N PRO A 106 -25.53 9.28 -5.81
CA PRO A 106 -26.34 10.02 -4.84
C PRO A 106 -27.77 10.31 -5.31
N ALA A 107 -27.96 10.55 -6.62
CA ALA A 107 -29.28 10.88 -7.17
C ALA A 107 -30.25 9.69 -7.11
N THR A 108 -29.75 8.46 -7.21
CA THR A 108 -30.56 7.23 -7.19
C THR A 108 -30.45 6.46 -5.89
N LEU A 109 -29.58 6.91 -4.97
CA LEU A 109 -29.25 6.27 -3.70
C LEU A 109 -28.80 4.82 -3.86
N LYS A 110 -27.94 4.56 -4.85
CA LYS A 110 -27.44 3.22 -5.18
C LYS A 110 -25.92 3.15 -5.14
N LEU A 111 -25.42 1.97 -4.77
CA LEU A 111 -24.06 1.53 -5.04
C LEU A 111 -24.10 0.59 -6.25
N THR A 112 -23.18 0.74 -7.20
CA THR A 112 -23.06 -0.15 -8.36
C THR A 112 -21.60 -0.45 -8.64
N ALA A 113 -21.33 -1.54 -9.38
CA ALA A 113 -20.03 -1.67 -10.04
C ALA A 113 -19.77 -0.47 -10.97
N ASN A 114 -18.51 -0.12 -11.17
CA ASN A 114 -18.15 0.97 -12.06
C ASN A 114 -18.58 0.66 -13.51
N PRO A 115 -19.44 1.50 -14.12
CA PRO A 115 -19.97 1.27 -15.46
C PRO A 115 -18.92 1.39 -16.57
N LEU A 116 -17.77 2.02 -16.30
CA LEU A 116 -16.66 2.10 -17.25
C LEU A 116 -15.84 0.80 -17.31
N SER A 117 -16.02 -0.09 -16.34
CA SER A 117 -15.29 -1.34 -16.18
C SER A 117 -16.25 -2.53 -15.91
N PRO A 118 -17.30 -2.75 -16.72
CA PRO A 118 -18.46 -3.58 -16.35
C PRO A 118 -18.11 -5.03 -16.00
N ASN A 119 -17.09 -5.60 -16.64
CA ASN A 119 -16.74 -7.01 -16.49
C ASN A 119 -15.61 -7.27 -15.49
N ILE A 120 -14.63 -6.37 -15.38
CA ILE A 120 -13.39 -6.57 -14.63
C ILE A 120 -13.09 -5.28 -13.86
N PRO A 121 -12.87 -5.33 -12.53
CA PRO A 121 -12.47 -4.16 -11.75
C PRO A 121 -11.17 -3.55 -12.28
N SER A 122 -11.12 -2.23 -12.34
CA SER A 122 -9.93 -1.49 -12.76
C SER A 122 -9.31 -0.72 -11.61
N SER A 123 -7.98 -0.71 -11.52
CA SER A 123 -7.23 0.09 -10.54
C SER A 123 -6.07 0.80 -11.23
N THR A 124 -5.73 2.00 -10.77
CA THR A 124 -4.52 2.70 -11.20
C THR A 124 -3.34 2.28 -10.35
N VAL A 125 -2.25 1.88 -10.99
CA VAL A 125 -0.99 1.52 -10.32
C VAL A 125 0.15 2.33 -10.91
N MET A 126 1.24 2.48 -10.16
CA MET A 126 2.46 3.08 -10.69
C MET A 126 2.99 2.21 -11.83
N GLY A 127 3.06 2.77 -13.03
CA GLY A 127 3.80 2.16 -14.12
C GLY A 127 5.28 2.22 -13.81
N ILE A 128 5.96 1.08 -13.83
CA ILE A 128 7.41 1.08 -14.01
C ILE A 128 7.61 1.22 -15.50
N ASP A 129 7.79 2.45 -15.98
CA ASP A 129 8.50 2.61 -17.25
C ASP A 129 9.85 1.94 -17.04
N ASP A 130 10.24 1.01 -17.92
CA ASP A 130 11.53 0.33 -17.90
C ASP A 130 12.59 1.32 -17.39
N ILE A 131 13.28 1.00 -16.30
CA ILE A 131 14.38 1.84 -15.83
C ILE A 131 15.38 1.86 -17.00
N LYS A 132 15.31 2.90 -17.83
CA LYS A 132 16.17 3.08 -18.99
C LYS A 132 17.53 3.48 -18.45
N PHE A 133 18.31 2.49 -18.05
CA PHE A 133 19.73 2.65 -17.90
C PHE A 133 20.27 3.04 -19.28
N ASP A 134 20.97 4.17 -19.35
CA ASP A 134 21.69 4.52 -20.55
C ASP A 134 22.87 3.56 -20.70
N THR A 135 22.64 2.45 -21.43
CA THR A 135 23.67 1.44 -21.67
C THR A 135 24.82 1.96 -22.53
N THR A 136 24.73 3.17 -23.08
CA THR A 136 25.86 3.83 -23.76
C THR A 136 26.79 4.54 -22.77
N ALA A 137 26.32 4.85 -21.57
CA ALA A 137 27.13 5.40 -20.49
C ALA A 137 27.92 4.33 -19.71
N PHE A 138 27.63 3.04 -19.94
CA PHE A 138 28.32 1.92 -19.31
C PHE A 138 29.07 1.10 -20.36
N SER A 139 30.37 0.91 -20.15
CA SER A 139 31.14 -0.11 -20.85
C SER A 139 31.49 -1.23 -19.88
N VAL A 140 31.31 -2.47 -20.31
CA VAL A 140 31.80 -3.66 -19.58
C VAL A 140 33.15 -4.02 -20.17
N SER A 141 34.22 -3.89 -19.40
CA SER A 141 35.53 -4.44 -19.74
C SER A 141 35.66 -5.87 -19.22
N GLU A 142 36.35 -6.72 -19.97
CA GLU A 142 36.76 -8.04 -19.46
C GLU A 142 37.83 -7.83 -18.36
N GLY A 143 37.80 -8.69 -17.33
CA GLY A 143 38.38 -8.44 -16.00
C GLY A 143 39.79 -7.84 -15.95
N PHE A 144 39.99 -6.94 -14.98
CA PHE A 144 41.28 -6.36 -14.54
C PHE A 144 42.24 -5.97 -15.67
N ASP A 145 41.75 -5.35 -16.75
CA ASP A 145 42.64 -4.64 -17.68
C ASP A 145 43.14 -3.34 -17.03
N ILE A 146 44.17 -3.50 -16.20
CA ILE A 146 44.78 -2.43 -15.39
C ILE A 146 45.28 -1.28 -16.28
N ALA A 147 45.66 -1.56 -17.53
CA ALA A 147 46.17 -0.54 -18.44
C ALA A 147 45.09 0.50 -18.80
N GLY A 148 43.88 0.04 -19.15
CA GLY A 148 42.75 0.92 -19.48
C GLY A 148 42.22 1.70 -18.27
N GLU A 149 42.23 1.09 -17.08
CA GLU A 149 41.87 1.79 -15.85
C GLU A 149 42.88 2.89 -15.49
N ILE A 150 44.18 2.63 -15.60
CA ILE A 150 45.21 3.63 -15.32
C ILE A 150 45.09 4.82 -16.27
N GLU A 151 44.93 4.58 -17.57
CA GLU A 151 44.80 5.64 -18.57
C GLU A 151 43.53 6.49 -18.34
N TYR A 152 42.41 5.83 -18.02
CA TYR A 152 41.18 6.50 -17.60
C TYR A 152 41.40 7.38 -16.37
N TRP A 153 41.93 6.82 -15.27
CA TRP A 153 42.14 7.59 -14.05
C TRP A 153 43.13 8.73 -14.28
N GLN A 154 44.19 8.51 -15.07
CA GLN A 154 45.18 9.53 -15.41
C GLN A 154 44.60 10.68 -16.25
N SER A 155 43.54 10.45 -17.02
CA SER A 155 42.83 11.50 -17.77
C SER A 155 41.92 12.40 -16.91
N ARG A 156 41.56 11.97 -15.69
CA ARG A 156 40.68 12.72 -14.77
C ARG A 156 41.43 13.71 -13.92
N SER A 157 40.76 14.78 -13.49
CA SER A 157 41.31 15.71 -12.50
C SER A 157 41.52 15.05 -11.14
N PRO A 158 42.42 15.57 -10.29
CA PRO A 158 42.61 15.06 -8.92
C PRO A 158 41.32 15.04 -8.10
N GLU A 159 40.45 16.03 -8.27
CA GLU A 159 39.14 16.12 -7.58
C GLU A 159 38.18 15.00 -8.02
N GLU A 160 38.07 14.75 -9.33
CA GLU A 160 37.22 13.68 -9.85
C GLU A 160 37.69 12.29 -9.37
N ARG A 161 39.00 12.05 -9.33
CA ARG A 161 39.56 10.80 -8.79
C ARG A 161 39.21 10.62 -7.32
N LEU A 162 39.34 11.69 -6.55
CA LEU A 162 39.04 11.70 -5.12
C LEU A 162 37.56 11.41 -4.85
N ASN A 163 36.67 12.08 -5.58
CA ASN A 163 35.22 11.88 -5.48
C ASN A 163 34.84 10.43 -5.82
N ALA A 164 35.48 9.84 -6.83
CA ALA A 164 35.23 8.45 -7.17
C ALA A 164 35.72 7.47 -6.09
N VAL A 165 36.87 7.72 -5.47
CA VAL A 165 37.36 6.92 -4.33
C VAL A 165 36.40 7.03 -3.14
N GLU A 166 35.89 8.22 -2.84
CA GLU A 166 34.92 8.42 -1.77
C GLU A 166 33.58 7.74 -2.08
N PHE A 167 33.13 7.79 -3.34
CA PHE A 167 31.94 7.07 -3.79
C PHE A 167 32.08 5.55 -3.59
N MET A 168 33.22 4.98 -4.00
CA MET A 168 33.51 3.55 -3.77
C MET A 168 33.63 3.20 -2.28
N ARG A 169 34.19 4.11 -1.47
CA ARG A 169 34.24 3.96 -0.01
C ARG A 169 32.82 3.93 0.59
N GLN A 170 31.94 4.81 0.15
CA GLN A 170 30.55 4.87 0.62
C GLN A 170 29.75 3.63 0.25
N ILE A 171 29.95 3.08 -0.95
CA ILE A 171 29.33 1.81 -1.36
C ILE A 171 29.77 0.68 -0.41
N ASN A 172 31.06 0.59 -0.10
CA ASN A 172 31.60 -0.50 0.69
C ASN A 172 31.38 -0.36 2.20
N TYR A 173 31.37 0.87 2.73
CA TYR A 173 31.43 1.14 4.17
C TYR A 173 30.35 2.11 4.68
N GLY A 174 29.44 2.56 3.82
CA GLY A 174 28.39 3.51 4.16
C GLY A 174 28.89 4.96 4.38
N THR A 175 27.98 5.83 4.80
CA THR A 175 28.20 7.29 4.90
C THR A 175 28.79 7.75 6.24
N SER A 176 28.98 6.85 7.21
CA SER A 176 29.53 7.20 8.52
C SER A 176 31.07 7.21 8.53
N TYR A 177 31.68 8.31 8.96
CA TYR A 177 33.13 8.46 9.09
C TYR A 177 33.65 8.09 10.50
N PRO A 178 34.73 7.29 10.60
CA PRO A 178 35.66 7.41 11.71
C PRO A 178 36.50 8.69 11.55
N ARG A 179 36.60 9.53 12.60
CA ARG A 179 37.32 10.83 12.56
C ARG A 179 38.79 10.76 12.09
N SER A 180 39.41 9.57 12.07
CA SER A 180 40.80 9.36 11.64
C SER A 180 41.01 9.40 10.12
N ILE A 181 39.99 9.12 9.31
CA ILE A 181 40.13 9.03 7.83
C ILE A 181 39.76 10.35 7.14
N GLN A 182 39.03 11.23 7.83
CA GLN A 182 38.50 12.49 7.30
C GLN A 182 39.58 13.45 6.77
N ARG A 183 40.82 13.37 7.30
CA ARG A 183 41.94 14.24 6.90
C ARG A 183 42.73 13.76 5.67
N PHE A 184 42.44 12.57 5.15
CA PHE A 184 43.23 11.95 4.07
C PHE A 184 42.75 12.33 2.66
N PHE A 185 41.54 12.89 2.56
CA PHE A 185 40.84 13.13 1.31
C PHE A 185 40.40 14.59 1.13
N GLU A 186 41.11 15.55 1.72
CA GLU A 186 40.92 16.97 1.42
C GLU A 186 42.00 17.42 0.43
N ILE A 187 41.59 17.97 -0.71
CA ILE A 187 42.49 18.65 -1.66
C ILE A 187 42.71 20.08 -1.14
N ALA A 188 43.97 20.52 -1.06
CA ALA A 188 44.34 21.89 -0.68
C ALA A 188 44.15 22.87 -1.83
#